data_AF-A0A6L2Q2Q1-F1
#
_entry.id   AF-A0A6L2Q2Q1-F1
#
_cell.length_a   1.000
_cell.length_b   1.000
_cell.length_c   1.000
_cell.angle_alpha   90.00
_cell.angle_beta   90.00
_cell.angle_gamma   90.00
#
_symmetry.space_group_name_H-M   'P 1'
#
loop_
_entity.id
_entity.type
_entity.pdbx_description
1 polymer ?
#
loop_
_entity_poly.entity_id
_entity_poly.type
_entity_poly.pdbx_seq_one_letter_code
_entity_poly.pdbx_strand_id
1 'polypeptide(L)' 'NTTSNAATPGKQKLCGWLNKNFKIEMTDGRVLIGVFLCTDRDGNVILGSCSEYLKPEGKRPPKM' A
#
# COMPACT_ATOMS: atom_id res chain seq x y z
N ASN A 1 33.21 -7.11 20.53
CA ASN A 1 32.27 -8.02 19.83
C ASN A 1 30.86 -7.83 20.35
N THR A 2 29.95 -7.58 19.41
CA THR A 2 28.47 -7.70 19.52
C THR A 2 27.73 -6.57 20.25
N THR A 3 27.60 -5.41 19.60
CA THR A 3 26.47 -4.49 19.84
C THR A 3 25.19 -5.13 19.29
N SER A 4 24.23 -5.39 20.16
CA SER A 4 22.91 -5.92 19.84
C SER A 4 22.24 -5.08 18.75
N ASN A 5 22.17 -5.65 17.54
CA ASN A 5 21.58 -5.04 16.35
C ASN A 5 20.04 -5.06 16.44
N ALA A 6 19.48 -4.37 17.43
CA ALA A 6 18.04 -4.21 17.55
C ALA A 6 17.57 -3.28 16.42
N ALA A 7 16.75 -3.82 15.51
CA ALA A 7 16.14 -3.03 14.45
C ALA A 7 15.36 -1.85 15.04
N THR A 8 15.44 -0.68 14.39
CA THR A 8 14.67 0.50 14.81
C THR A 8 13.17 0.18 14.83
N PRO A 9 12.36 0.85 15.66
CA PRO A 9 10.91 0.62 15.70
C PRO A 9 10.24 0.74 14.32
N GLY A 10 10.70 1.70 13.50
CA GLY A 10 10.23 1.86 12.13
C GLY A 10 10.54 0.64 11.24
N LYS A 11 11.77 0.11 11.32
CA LYS A 11 12.14 -1.11 10.58
C LYS A 11 11.31 -2.31 11.04
N GLN A 12 11.10 -2.48 12.34
CA GLN A 12 10.25 -3.56 12.87
C GLN A 12 8.82 -3.47 12.35
N LYS A 13 8.25 -2.26 12.33
CA LYS A 13 6.91 -1.99 11.80
C LYS A 13 6.81 -2.32 10.31
N LEU A 14 7.76 -1.86 9.50
CA LEU A 14 7.81 -2.16 8.06
C LEU A 14 7.96 -3.66 7.81
N CYS A 15 8.83 -4.35 8.56
CA CYS A 15 8.98 -5.80 8.47
C CYS A 15 7.68 -6.55 8.80
N GLY A 16 6.89 -6.06 9.76
CA GLY A 16 5.59 -6.64 10.11
C GLY A 16 4.53 -6.52 9.02
N TRP A 17 4.72 -5.60 8.07
CA TRP A 17 3.81 -5.39 6.93
C TRP A 17 4.17 -6.21 5.69
N LEU A 18 5.40 -6.71 5.60
CA LEU A 18 5.84 -7.51 4.46
C LEU A 18 4.93 -8.73 4.27
N ASN A 19 4.58 -8.97 3.00
CA ASN A 19 3.71 -10.07 2.58
C ASN A 19 2.29 -10.02 3.18
N LYS A 20 1.84 -8.86 3.67
CA LYS A 20 0.44 -8.63 4.09
C LYS A 20 -0.33 -7.91 3.00
N ASN A 21 -1.64 -8.15 2.94
CA ASN A 21 -2.52 -7.41 2.06
C ASN A 21 -2.70 -5.98 2.55
N PHE A 22 -2.49 -5.04 1.64
CA PHE A 22 -2.69 -3.61 1.82
C PHE A 22 -3.87 -3.16 0.97
N LYS A 23 -4.62 -2.20 1.51
CA LYS A 23 -5.62 -1.43 0.79
C LYS A 23 -5.11 0.01 0.74
N ILE A 24 -4.83 0.51 -0.45
CA ILE A 24 -4.36 1.88 -0.69
C ILE A 24 -5.46 2.64 -1.42
N GLU A 25 -5.92 3.74 -0.84
CA GLU A 25 -6.82 4.67 -1.52
C GLU A 25 -5.97 5.76 -2.18
N MET A 26 -6.06 5.82 -3.51
CA MET A 26 -5.41 6.83 -4.32
C MET A 26 -6.16 8.15 -4.20
N THR A 27 -5.44 9.27 -4.35
CA THR A 27 -6.03 10.62 -4.27
C THR A 27 -7.06 10.91 -5.37
N ASP A 28 -7.00 10.17 -6.48
CA ASP A 28 -7.98 10.23 -7.57
C ASP A 28 -9.22 9.34 -7.33
N GLY A 29 -9.32 8.70 -6.17
CA GLY A 29 -10.49 7.92 -5.76
C GLY A 29 -10.44 6.44 -6.14
N ARG A 30 -9.36 5.97 -6.76
CA ARG A 30 -9.14 4.55 -7.01
C ARG A 30 -8.70 3.83 -5.73
N VAL A 31 -8.98 2.54 -5.64
CA VAL A 31 -8.55 1.68 -4.53
C VAL A 31 -7.69 0.56 -5.09
N LEU A 32 -6.46 0.45 -4.60
CA LEU A 32 -5.54 -0.65 -4.91
C LEU A 32 -5.53 -1.64 -3.75
N ILE A 33 -5.71 -2.92 -4.05
CA ILE A 33 -5.57 -4.01 -3.07
C ILE A 33 -4.51 -4.97 -3.57
N GLY A 34 -3.47 -5.19 -2.76
CA GLY A 34 -2.38 -6.09 -3.13
C GLY A 34 -1.49 -6.42 -1.94
N VAL A 35 -0.51 -7.28 -2.16
CA VAL A 35 0.45 -7.72 -1.15
C VAL A 35 1.58 -6.70 -1.04
N PHE A 36 1.80 -6.11 0.13
CA PHE A 36 2.92 -5.20 0.36
C PHE A 36 4.25 -5.94 0.32
N LEU A 37 5.10 -5.64 -0.67
CA LEU A 37 6.38 -6.31 -0.86
C LEU A 37 7.55 -5.49 -0.33
N CYS A 38 7.55 -4.19 -0.55
CA CYS A 38 8.60 -3.31 -0.04
C CYS A 38 8.21 -1.83 -0.19
N THR A 39 9.06 -0.98 0.41
CA THR A 39 9.06 0.47 0.24
C THR A 39 10.49 1.01 0.24
N ASP A 40 10.68 2.21 -0.28
CA ASP A 40 11.95 2.94 -0.25
C ASP A 40 11.93 4.10 0.77
N ARG A 41 12.94 4.98 0.70
CA ARG A 41 13.07 6.13 1.60
C ARG A 41 12.00 7.19 1.36
N ASP A 42 11.54 7.31 0.12
CA ASP A 42 10.62 8.36 -0.32
C ASP A 42 9.16 7.92 -0.15
N GLY A 43 8.94 6.67 0.27
CA GLY A 43 7.62 6.11 0.53
C GLY A 43 6.96 5.52 -0.71
N ASN A 44 7.72 5.27 -1.79
CA ASN A 44 7.20 4.51 -2.92
C ASN A 44 6.90 3.08 -2.46
N VAL A 45 5.82 2.48 -2.95
CA VAL A 45 5.35 1.16 -2.52
C VAL A 45 5.28 0.22 -3.71
N ILE A 46 5.80 -0.99 -3.54
CA ILE A 46 5.59 -2.09 -4.48
C ILE A 46 4.52 -3.04 -3.92
N LEU A 47 3.45 -3.23 -4.68
CA LEU A 47 2.40 -4.21 -4.41
C LEU A 47 2.50 -5.40 -5.37
N GLY A 48 2.54 -6.61 -4.82
CA GLY A 48 2.39 -7.86 -5.56
C GLY A 48 0.92 -8.26 -5.71
N SER A 49 0.58 -8.99 -6.77
CA SER A 49 -0.78 -9.50 -7.03
C SER A 49 -1.88 -8.44 -6.88
N CYS A 50 -1.61 -7.24 -7.41
CA CYS A 50 -2.45 -6.07 -7.19
C CYS A 50 -3.72 -6.11 -8.05
N SER A 51 -4.85 -5.80 -7.42
CA SER A 51 -6.15 -5.53 -8.04
C SER A 51 -6.51 -4.06 -7.86
N GLU A 52 -7.05 -3.45 -8.90
CA GLU A 52 -7.48 -2.06 -8.91
C GLU A 52 -9.01 -1.97 -8.97
N TYR A 53 -9.57 -1.06 -8.17
CA TYR A 53 -11.00 -0.79 -8.11
C TYR A 53 -11.26 0.69 -8.31
N LEU A 54 -12.14 1.01 -9.25
CA LEU A 54 -12.63 2.37 -9.46
C LEU A 54 -13.72 2.66 -8.41
N LYS A 55 -13.72 3.85 -7.81
CA LYS A 55 -14.94 4.34 -7.14
C LYS A 55 -16.04 4.38 -8.20
N PRO A 56 -17.25 3.87 -7.89
CA PRO A 56 -18.36 3.99 -8.82
C PRO A 56 -18.56 5.48 -9.08
N GLU A 57 -18.25 5.91 -10.30
CA GLU A 57 -18.67 7.21 -10.82
C GLU A 57 -20.15 7.31 -10.51
N GLY A 58 -20.52 8.21 -9.57
CA GLY A 58 -21.90 8.43 -9.21
C GLY A 58 -22.67 8.60 -10.51
N LYS A 59 -23.62 7.69 -10.76
CA LYS A 59 -24.44 7.59 -11.98
C LYS A 59 -24.48 8.93 -12.70
N ARG A 60 -23.67 9.12 -13.75
CA ARG A 60 -23.87 10.30 -14.60
C ARG A 60 -25.32 10.19 -15.08
N PRO A 61 -26.21 11.12 -14.71
CA PRO A 61 -27.55 11.07 -15.25
C PRO A 61 -27.43 11.11 -16.78
N PRO A 62 -28.21 10.30 -17.51
CA PRO A 62 -28.22 10.37 -18.96
C PRO A 62 -28.47 11.83 -19.35
N LYS A 63 -27.61 12.37 -20.23
CA LYS A 63 -27.86 13.70 -20.80
C LYS A 63 -29.21 13.64 -21.52
N MET A 64 -30.15 14.44 -21.03
CA MET A 64 -31.41 14.72 -21.75
C MET A 64 -31.11 15.47 -23.05
#